data_AF-A0A931AQJ3-F1
#
_entry.id   AF-A0A931AQJ3-F1
#
_cell.length_a   1.000
_cell.length_b   1.000
_cell.length_c   1.000
_cell.angle_alpha   90.00
_cell.angle_beta   90.00
_cell.angle_gamma   90.00
#
_symmetry.space_group_name_H-M   'P 1'
#
loop_
_entity.id
_entity.type
_entity.pdbx_description
1 polymer ?
#
loop_
_entity_poly.entity_id
_entity_poly.type
_entity_poly.pdbx_seq_one_letter_code
_entity_poly.pdbx_strand_id
1 'polypeptide(L)' 'MISFYRLIKGPHPLDRIAAVSAIGIMLLIVLVLLGAHFNRALFIDVALVYGVLLFIDVLVMAKYFGTPGRHEEEES' A
#
# COMPACT_ATOMS: atom_id res chain seq x y z
N MET A 1 -8.72 25.53 -1.83
CA MET A 1 -7.75 24.60 -1.20
C MET A 1 -8.09 24.31 0.27
N ILE A 2 -9.33 23.94 0.57
CA ILE A 2 -9.74 23.52 1.93
C ILE A 2 -9.93 21.98 2.01
N SER A 3 -10.13 21.34 0.86
CA SER A 3 -10.46 19.92 0.74
C SER A 3 -9.26 18.98 0.97
N PHE A 4 -8.06 19.36 0.53
CA PHE A 4 -6.84 18.56 0.74
C PHE A 4 -6.41 18.50 2.22
N TYR A 5 -6.62 19.59 2.96
CA TYR A 5 -6.37 19.63 4.40
C TYR A 5 -7.35 18.74 5.18
N ARG A 6 -8.59 18.61 4.68
CA ARG A 6 -9.62 17.76 5.30
C ARG A 6 -9.46 16.27 4.97
N LEU A 7 -8.74 15.94 3.88
CA LEU A 7 -8.36 14.58 3.53
C LEU A 7 -7.18 14.08 4.39
N ILE A 8 -6.16 14.90 4.61
CA ILE A 8 -5.05 14.57 5.53
C ILE A 8 -5.53 14.51 7.00
N LYS A 9 -6.62 15.23 7.31
CA LYS A 9 -7.37 15.14 8.57
C LYS A 9 -8.55 14.15 8.51
N GLY A 10 -8.55 13.17 7.62
CA GLY A 10 -9.34 11.96 7.84
C GLY A 10 -8.90 11.37 9.19
N PRO A 11 -9.75 11.38 10.23
CA PRO A 11 -9.35 10.93 11.57
C PRO A 11 -9.10 9.42 11.64
N HIS A 12 -9.37 8.69 10.54
CA HIS A 12 -9.36 7.24 10.51
C HIS A 12 -7.97 6.71 10.12
N PRO A 13 -7.36 5.83 10.93
CA PRO A 13 -6.06 5.23 10.63
C PRO A 13 -5.95 4.53 9.27
N LEU A 14 -7.08 4.04 8.72
CA LEU A 14 -7.17 3.41 7.40
C LEU A 14 -6.78 4.34 6.23
N ASP A 15 -7.11 5.63 6.32
CA ASP A 15 -6.83 6.59 5.25
C ASP A 15 -5.33 6.89 5.13
N ARG A 16 -4.65 6.95 6.28
CA ARG A 16 -3.19 7.11 6.35
C ARG A 16 -2.45 5.91 5.76
N ILE A 17 -2.94 4.70 6.05
CA ILE A 17 -2.39 3.47 5.50
C ILE A 17 -2.55 3.46 3.98
N ALA A 18 -3.76 3.76 3.47
CA ALA A 18 -4.02 3.80 2.04
C ALA A 18 -3.13 4.85 1.32
N ALA A 19 -2.88 6.00 1.96
CA ALA A 19 -1.95 7.01 1.45
C ALA A 19 -0.51 6.48 1.33
N VAL A 20 -0.04 5.69 2.29
CA VAL A 20 1.31 5.08 2.24
C VAL A 20 1.40 4.05 1.12
N SER A 21 0.41 3.17 0.97
CA SER A 21 0.37 2.18 -0.11
C SER A 21 0.36 2.87 -1.49
N ALA A 22 -0.38 3.97 -1.63
CA ALA A 22 -0.42 4.76 -2.86
C ALA A 22 0.95 5.38 -3.22
N ILE A 23 1.68 5.90 -2.23
CA ILE A 23 3.04 6.41 -2.43
C ILE A 23 3.98 5.29 -2.90
N GLY A 24 3.88 4.10 -2.31
CA GLY A 24 4.69 2.95 -2.70
C GLY A 24 4.43 2.49 -4.14
N ILE A 25 3.18 2.49 -4.59
CA ILE A 25 2.82 2.19 -5.99
C ILE A 25 3.37 3.25 -6.94
N MET A 26 3.32 4.53 -6.56
CA MET A 26 3.85 5.61 -7.39
C MET A 26 5.37 5.50 -7.57
N LEU A 27 6.10 5.13 -6.51
CA LEU A 27 7.53 4.83 -6.58
C LEU A 27 7.83 3.60 -7.45
N LEU A 28 7.05 2.52 -7.32
CA LEU A 28 7.16 1.34 -8.18
C LEU A 28 7.05 1.70 -9.66
N ILE A 29 6.03 2.48 -10.03
CA ILE A 29 5.80 2.94 -11.40
C ILE A 29 7.00 3.76 -11.88
N VAL A 30 7.50 4.70 -11.07
CA VAL A 30 8.69 5.49 -11.41
C VAL A 30 9.90 4.60 -11.68
N LEU A 31 10.15 3.59 -10.84
CA LEU A 31 11.28 2.66 -11.02
C LEU A 31 11.16 1.85 -12.32
N VAL A 32 9.96 1.36 -12.64
CA VAL A 32 9.69 0.64 -13.90
C VAL A 32 9.91 1.55 -15.11
N LEU A 33 9.40 2.79 -15.07
CA LEU A 33 9.60 3.77 -16.15
C LEU A 33 11.09 4.11 -16.32
N LEU A 34 11.82 4.30 -15.22
CA LEU A 34 13.26 4.55 -15.26
C LEU A 34 14.01 3.36 -15.85
N GLY A 35 13.67 2.13 -15.44
CA GLY A 35 14.27 0.91 -16.00
C GLY A 35 14.04 0.77 -17.50
N ALA A 36 12.82 1.05 -17.96
CA ALA A 36 12.49 1.05 -19.38
C ALA A 36 13.22 2.17 -20.15
N HIS A 37 13.31 3.38 -19.58
CA HIS A 37 13.93 4.52 -20.25
C HIS A 37 15.45 4.40 -20.35
N PHE A 38 16.11 4.01 -19.26
CA PHE A 38 17.58 3.89 -19.21
C PHE A 38 18.09 2.55 -19.72
N ASN A 39 17.21 1.59 -20.03
CA ASN A 39 17.55 0.24 -20.47
C ASN A 39 18.55 -0.46 -19.52
N ARG A 40 18.35 -0.23 -18.22
CA ARG A 40 19.20 -0.73 -17.13
C ARG A 40 18.39 -1.70 -16.29
N ALA A 41 18.84 -2.96 -16.27
CA ALA A 41 18.21 -4.05 -15.51
C ALA A 41 18.10 -3.75 -14.00
N LEU A 42 19.07 -3.03 -13.44
CA LEU A 42 19.09 -2.67 -12.01
C LEU A 42 17.81 -2.00 -11.51
N PHE A 43 17.20 -1.11 -12.29
CA PHE A 43 15.96 -0.45 -11.86
C PHE A 43 14.77 -1.41 -11.87
N ILE A 44 14.76 -2.37 -12.79
CA ILE A 44 13.74 -3.42 -12.86
C ILE A 44 13.92 -4.40 -11.69
N ASP A 45 15.15 -4.75 -11.31
CA ASP A 45 15.42 -5.59 -10.14
C ASP A 45 14.89 -4.94 -8.85
N VAL A 46 15.16 -3.65 -8.64
CA VAL A 46 14.63 -2.89 -7.49
C VAL A 46 13.11 -2.77 -7.57
N ALA A 47 12.53 -2.54 -8.76
CA ALA A 47 11.09 -2.50 -8.95
C ALA A 47 10.41 -3.83 -8.61
N LEU A 48 11.01 -4.97 -8.99
CA LEU A 48 10.49 -6.29 -8.66
C LEU A 48 10.48 -6.53 -7.15
N VAL A 49 11.55 -6.17 -6.45
CA VAL A 49 11.60 -6.26 -4.98
C VAL A 49 10.54 -5.35 -4.35
N TYR A 50 10.39 -4.12 -4.84
CA TYR A 50 9.34 -3.21 -4.38
C TYR A 50 7.93 -3.76 -4.63
N GLY A 51 7.71 -4.45 -5.75
CA GLY A 51 6.43 -5.10 -6.05
C GLY A 51 6.09 -6.20 -5.05
N VAL A 52 7.09 -7.01 -4.65
CA VAL A 52 6.90 -8.02 -3.60
C VAL A 52 6.61 -7.37 -2.25
N LEU A 53 7.28 -6.27 -1.90
CA LEU A 53 7.00 -5.52 -0.67
C LEU A 53 5.58 -4.96 -0.64
N LEU A 54 5.10 -4.41 -1.77
CA LEU A 54 3.71 -3.94 -1.89
C LEU A 54 2.69 -5.07 -1.77
N PHE A 55 3.02 -6.26 -2.27
CA PHE A 55 2.15 -7.42 -2.08
C PHE A 55 2.08 -7.83 -0.59
N ILE A 56 3.20 -7.79 0.12
CA ILE A 56 3.24 -8.05 1.57
C ILE A 56 2.42 -6.99 2.34
N ASP A 57 2.50 -5.72 1.96
CA ASP A 57 1.69 -4.64 2.54
C ASP A 57 0.18 -4.96 2.47
N VAL A 58 -0.28 -5.43 1.30
CA VAL A 58 -1.68 -5.86 1.12
C VAL A 58 -2.03 -7.08 1.97
N LEU A 59 -1.13 -8.07 2.10
CA LEU A 59 -1.37 -9.24 2.96
C LEU A 59 -1.45 -8.86 4.44
N VAL A 60 -0.58 -7.96 4.89
CA VAL A 60 -0.62 -7.41 6.25
C VAL A 60 -1.96 -6.72 6.46
N MET A 61 -2.39 -5.87 5.52
CA MET A 61 -3.69 -5.23 5.61
C MET A 61 -4.85 -6.22 5.65
N ALA A 62 -4.86 -7.21 4.78
CA ALA A 62 -5.89 -8.25 4.76
C ALA A 62 -5.97 -9.00 6.10
N LYS A 63 -4.82 -9.27 6.74
CA LYS A 63 -4.78 -9.95 8.03
C LYS A 63 -5.30 -9.08 9.18
N TYR A 64 -4.88 -7.82 9.25
CA TYR A 64 -5.21 -6.93 10.36
C TYR A 64 -6.59 -6.29 10.24
N PHE A 65 -7.10 -6.09 9.02
CA PHE A 65 -8.39 -5.43 8.78
C PHE A 65 -9.48 -6.39 8.27
N GLY A 66 -9.12 -7.56 7.75
CA GLY A 66 -10.05 -8.54 7.20
C GLY A 66 -10.62 -9.54 8.22
N THR A 67 -10.36 -9.37 9.52
CA THR A 67 -10.95 -10.23 10.57
C THR A 67 -12.03 -9.46 11.33
N PRO A 68 -13.33 -9.54 10.96
CA PRO A 68 -14.38 -9.33 11.94
C PRO A 68 -14.22 -10.42 13.00
N GLY A 69 -14.14 -10.03 14.27
CA GLY A 69 -13.89 -10.94 15.37
C GLY A 69 -14.84 -12.13 15.34
N ARG A 70 -14.28 -13.34 15.41
CA ARG A 70 -15.03 -14.54 15.73
C ARG A 70 -15.29 -14.57 17.24
N HIS A 71 -16.21 -13.73 17.67
CA HIS A 71 -16.98 -13.87 18.90
C HIS A 71 -18.42 -13.67 18.40
N GLU A 72 -19.20 -14.72 18.17
CA GLU A 72 -20.20 -15.22 19.12
C GLU A 72 -20.81 -16.53 18.55
N GLU A 73 -20.20 -17.69 18.79
CA GLU A 73 -20.90 -19.00 18.70
C GLU A 73 -20.24 -19.99 19.67
N GLU A 74 -20.08 -19.60 20.94
CA GLU A 74 -19.80 -20.54 22.04
C GLU A 74 -20.80 -20.38 23.21
N GLU A 75 -21.85 -19.57 23.07
CA GLU A 75 -22.89 -19.48 24.11
C GLU A 75 -24.27 -19.17 23.50
N SER A 76 -24.96 -20.22 23.01
CA SER A 76 -26.42 -20.29 23.01
C SER A 76 -26.92 -21.72 22.95
#